data_AF-A0A2N2S381-F1
#
_entry.id   AF-A0A2N2S381-F1
#
_cell.length_a   1.000
_cell.length_b   1.000
_cell.length_c   1.000
_cell.angle_alpha   90.00
_cell.angle_beta   90.00
_cell.angle_gamma   90.00
#
_symmetry.space_group_name_H-M   'P 1'
#
loop_
_entity.id
_entity.type
_entity.pdbx_description
1 polymer ?
#
loop_
_entity_poly.entity_id
_entity_poly.type
_entity_poly.pdbx_seq_one_letter_code
_entity_poly.pdbx_strand_id
1 'polypeptide(L)'
;MIGSLSEKATSAAEDGRRAQGSMDELSDIARQLAGTMQDASVRSFAELAKLDHLIFKLDVYQAVSGHSGRTAADFSSHHECRLGKWYFEGDGKRFANLPAYRNLDAPHALVHAAGKRALESCGAGRLDDALSGIQDMEQASVRVLSELQAISDSSVQSRR
;
A
#
# COMPACT_ATOMS: atom_id res chain seq x y z
N MET A 1 60.20 18.73 24.23
CA MET A 1 58.84 19.32 24.17
C MET A 1 58.20 19.21 22.79
N ILE A 2 58.92 19.44 21.68
CA ILE A 2 58.34 19.36 20.31
C ILE A 2 57.93 17.92 19.91
N GLY A 3 58.72 16.90 20.30
CA GLY A 3 58.40 15.49 19.98
C GLY A 3 57.08 14.98 20.57
N SER A 4 56.79 15.28 21.85
CA SER A 4 55.54 14.86 22.48
C SER A 4 54.31 15.61 21.97
N LEU A 5 54.49 16.83 21.44
CA LEU A 5 53.42 17.57 20.77
C LEU A 5 53.07 16.92 19.43
N SER A 6 54.06 16.49 18.65
CA SER A 6 53.86 15.82 17.36
C SER A 6 53.21 14.45 17.53
N GLU A 7 53.60 13.66 18.53
CA GLU A 7 52.94 12.38 18.85
C GLU A 7 51.48 12.58 19.24
N LYS A 8 51.18 13.55 20.12
CA LYS A 8 49.80 13.88 20.49
C LYS A 8 48.98 14.36 19.30
N ALA A 9 49.54 15.18 18.43
CA ALA A 9 48.88 15.64 17.21
C ALA A 9 48.58 14.48 16.24
N THR A 10 49.49 13.52 16.12
CA THR A 10 49.31 12.32 15.29
C THR A 10 48.23 11.40 15.84
N SER A 11 48.24 11.14 17.16
CA SER A 11 47.21 10.37 17.86
C SER A 11 45.84 11.02 17.75
N ALA A 12 45.74 12.34 17.96
CA ALA A 12 44.47 13.06 17.84
C ALA A 12 43.92 13.02 16.40
N ALA A 13 44.79 13.07 15.39
CA ALA A 13 44.40 12.93 14.00
C ALA A 13 43.93 11.49 13.67
N GLU A 14 44.55 10.47 14.25
CA GLU A 14 44.11 9.07 14.13
C GLU A 14 42.75 8.84 14.79
N ASP A 15 42.54 9.36 16.00
CA ASP A 15 41.26 9.26 16.69
C ASP A 15 40.14 10.00 15.93
N GLY A 16 40.46 11.18 15.37
CA GLY A 16 39.55 11.88 14.47
C GLY A 16 39.16 11.08 13.23
N ARG A 17 40.13 10.42 12.58
CA ARG A 17 39.86 9.53 11.43
C ARG A 17 39.01 8.32 11.82
N ARG A 18 39.28 7.70 12.98
CA ARG A 18 38.44 6.59 13.49
C ARG A 18 37.01 7.06 13.75
N ALA A 19 36.84 8.20 14.40
CA ALA A 19 35.53 8.77 14.68
C ALA A 19 34.75 9.05 13.38
N GLN A 20 35.41 9.60 12.35
CA GLN A 20 34.80 9.80 11.03
C GLN A 20 34.38 8.47 10.38
N GLY A 21 35.25 7.46 10.38
CA GLY A 21 34.91 6.14 9.85
C GLY A 21 33.70 5.50 10.55
N SER A 22 33.64 5.58 11.88
CA SER A 22 32.47 5.12 12.63
C SER A 22 31.20 5.93 12.35
N MET A 23 31.31 7.24 12.09
CA MET A 23 30.16 8.06 11.68
C MET A 23 29.64 7.71 10.29
N ASP A 24 30.53 7.38 9.35
CA ASP A 24 30.15 6.92 8.01
C ASP A 24 29.42 5.57 8.09
N GLU A 25 29.94 4.61 8.87
CA GLU A 25 29.29 3.33 9.13
C GLU A 25 27.90 3.49 9.78
N LEU A 26 27.76 4.35 10.78
CA LEU A 26 26.46 4.64 11.41
C LEU A 26 25.47 5.24 10.41
N SER A 27 25.94 6.12 9.52
CA SER A 27 25.11 6.73 8.48
C SER A 27 24.63 5.69 7.47
N ASP A 28 25.48 4.74 7.11
CA ASP A 28 25.12 3.63 6.23
C ASP A 28 24.08 2.70 6.86
N ILE A 29 24.27 2.33 8.14
CA ILE A 29 23.30 1.54 8.88
C ILE A 29 21.94 2.25 8.96
N ALA A 30 21.95 3.56 9.24
CA ALA A 30 20.72 4.35 9.30
C ALA A 30 19.99 4.38 7.95
N ARG A 31 20.71 4.53 6.82
CA ARG A 31 20.14 4.45 5.46
C ARG A 31 19.56 3.06 5.16
N GLN A 32 20.26 2.01 5.55
CA GLN A 32 19.80 0.64 5.35
C GLN A 32 18.51 0.38 6.12
N LEU A 33 18.47 0.76 7.40
CA LEU A 33 17.32 0.63 8.28
C LEU A 33 16.11 1.40 7.73
N ALA A 34 16.30 2.66 7.31
CA ALA A 34 15.24 3.49 6.76
C ALA A 34 14.55 2.81 5.56
N GLY A 35 15.31 2.19 4.65
CA GLY A 35 14.70 1.48 3.52
C GLY A 35 13.99 0.19 3.92
N THR A 36 14.53 -0.59 4.86
CA THR A 36 13.83 -1.79 5.38
C THR A 36 12.49 -1.41 6.04
N MET A 37 12.46 -0.30 6.78
CA MET A 37 11.24 0.22 7.39
C MET A 37 10.23 0.67 6.32
N GLN A 38 10.70 1.31 5.24
CA GLN A 38 9.84 1.69 4.12
C GLN A 38 9.22 0.46 3.44
N ASP A 39 10.00 -0.59 3.20
CA ASP A 39 9.49 -1.84 2.59
C ASP A 39 8.44 -2.52 3.47
N ALA A 40 8.70 -2.58 4.79
CA ALA A 40 7.76 -3.12 5.77
C ALA A 40 6.46 -2.29 5.82
N SER A 41 6.55 -0.97 5.71
CA SER A 41 5.39 -0.07 5.68
C SER A 41 4.51 -0.33 4.44
N VAL A 42 5.12 -0.47 3.26
CA VAL A 42 4.39 -0.75 2.00
C VAL A 42 3.69 -2.11 2.06
N ARG A 43 4.39 -3.14 2.55
CA ARG A 43 3.83 -4.48 2.76
C ARG A 43 2.63 -4.45 3.69
N SER A 44 2.79 -3.80 4.84
CA SER A 44 1.72 -3.67 5.84
C SER A 44 0.52 -2.93 5.27
N PHE A 45 0.75 -1.87 4.48
CA PHE A 45 -0.33 -1.14 3.81
C PHE A 45 -1.05 -2.02 2.78
N ALA A 46 -0.30 -2.74 1.94
CA ALA A 46 -0.89 -3.63 0.94
C ALA A 46 -1.79 -4.68 1.60
N GLU A 47 -1.33 -5.34 2.67
CA GLU A 47 -2.15 -6.31 3.40
C GLU A 47 -3.40 -5.68 4.02
N LEU A 48 -3.28 -4.48 4.60
CA LEU A 48 -4.43 -3.77 5.15
C LEU A 48 -5.45 -3.41 4.07
N ALA A 49 -5.00 -2.94 2.91
CA ALA A 49 -5.89 -2.63 1.79
C ALA A 49 -6.61 -3.88 1.26
N LYS A 50 -5.93 -5.04 1.22
CA LYS A 50 -6.54 -6.33 0.85
C LYS A 50 -7.63 -6.74 1.85
N LEU A 51 -7.38 -6.58 3.16
CA LEU A 51 -8.36 -6.87 4.21
C LEU A 51 -9.57 -5.93 4.15
N ASP A 52 -9.35 -4.63 3.96
CA ASP A 52 -10.42 -3.66 3.78
C ASP A 52 -11.34 -4.05 2.60
N HIS A 53 -10.76 -4.53 1.49
CA HIS A 53 -11.53 -5.01 0.33
C HIS A 53 -12.26 -6.33 0.61
N LEU A 54 -11.70 -7.23 1.40
CA LEU A 54 -12.41 -8.45 1.80
C LEU A 54 -13.65 -8.11 2.63
N ILE A 55 -13.52 -7.19 3.58
CA ILE A 55 -14.63 -6.70 4.40
C ILE A 55 -15.68 -6.03 3.51
N PHE A 56 -15.27 -5.17 2.59
CA PHE A 56 -16.17 -4.52 1.62
C PHE A 56 -17.01 -5.55 0.85
N LYS A 57 -16.40 -6.60 0.30
CA LYS A 57 -17.11 -7.63 -0.46
C LYS A 57 -18.07 -8.43 0.42
N LEU A 58 -17.65 -8.79 1.63
CA LEU A 58 -18.51 -9.46 2.60
C LEU A 58 -19.74 -8.62 2.95
N ASP A 59 -19.56 -7.31 3.16
CA ASP A 59 -20.65 -6.40 3.45
C ASP A 59 -21.65 -6.31 2.28
N VAL A 60 -21.15 -6.27 1.04
CA VAL A 60 -21.99 -6.32 -0.16
C VAL A 60 -22.77 -7.63 -0.22
N TYR A 61 -22.13 -8.77 0.03
CA TYR A 61 -22.81 -10.08 0.05
C TYR A 61 -23.91 -10.16 1.10
N GLN A 62 -23.63 -9.67 2.31
CA GLN A 62 -24.62 -9.67 3.40
C GLN A 62 -25.84 -8.83 3.02
N ALA A 63 -25.63 -7.66 2.43
CA ALA A 63 -26.72 -6.79 2.02
C ALA A 63 -27.52 -7.37 0.84
N VAL A 64 -26.86 -7.88 -0.22
CA VAL A 64 -27.55 -8.55 -1.34
C VAL A 64 -28.32 -9.80 -0.87
N SER A 65 -27.80 -10.53 0.12
CA SER A 65 -28.45 -11.72 0.67
C SER A 65 -29.53 -11.40 1.71
N GLY A 66 -29.86 -10.12 1.94
CA GLY A 66 -30.87 -9.71 2.92
C GLY A 66 -30.48 -9.90 4.39
N HIS A 67 -29.20 -10.19 4.68
CA HIS A 67 -28.67 -10.33 6.03
C HIS A 67 -28.19 -8.99 6.63
N SER A 68 -28.25 -7.90 5.85
CA SER A 68 -27.91 -6.54 6.26
C SER A 68 -28.85 -5.55 5.57
N GLY A 69 -29.22 -4.48 6.29
CA GLY A 69 -30.05 -3.39 5.75
C GLY A 69 -29.28 -2.30 5.01
N ARG A 70 -27.96 -2.48 4.80
CA ARG A 70 -27.12 -1.50 4.12
C ARG A 70 -27.48 -1.39 2.64
N THR A 71 -27.39 -0.16 2.14
CA THR A 71 -27.68 0.23 0.76
C THR A 71 -26.39 0.69 0.06
N ALA A 72 -26.43 0.90 -1.26
CA ALA A 72 -25.27 1.41 -2.01
C ALA A 72 -24.72 2.76 -1.48
N ALA A 73 -25.57 3.57 -0.83
CA ALA A 73 -25.18 4.85 -0.23
C ALA A 73 -24.28 4.68 1.01
N ASP A 74 -24.37 3.53 1.71
CA ASP A 74 -23.58 3.21 2.90
C ASP A 74 -22.16 2.73 2.57
N PHE A 75 -21.81 2.67 1.28
CA PHE A 75 -20.50 2.24 0.80
C PHE A 75 -19.75 3.44 0.22
N SER A 76 -18.50 3.59 0.63
CA SER A 76 -17.62 4.65 0.11
C SER A 76 -17.34 4.46 -1.39
N SER A 77 -16.98 5.56 -2.06
CA SER A 77 -16.38 5.49 -3.39
C SER A 77 -14.93 4.98 -3.29
N HIS A 78 -14.37 4.55 -4.42
CA HIS A 78 -12.97 4.15 -4.49
C HIS A 78 -12.00 5.28 -4.11
N HIS A 79 -12.35 6.55 -4.34
CA HIS A 79 -11.54 7.70 -3.90
C HIS A 79 -11.56 7.89 -2.38
N GLU A 80 -12.70 7.64 -1.74
CA GLU A 80 -12.88 7.92 -0.31
C GLU A 80 -12.39 6.80 0.61
N CYS A 81 -12.18 5.60 0.07
CA CYS A 81 -11.66 4.47 0.82
C CYS A 81 -10.17 4.68 1.16
N ARG A 82 -9.64 3.88 2.10
CA ARG A 82 -8.23 3.96 2.53
C ARG A 82 -7.27 3.81 1.35
N LEU A 83 -7.55 2.87 0.44
CA LEU A 83 -6.73 2.64 -0.74
C LEU A 83 -6.76 3.84 -1.70
N GLY A 84 -7.93 4.43 -1.93
CA GLY A 84 -8.09 5.63 -2.74
C GLY A 84 -7.28 6.79 -2.19
N LYS A 85 -7.42 7.08 -0.90
CA LYS A 85 -6.68 8.16 -0.23
C LYS A 85 -5.18 7.94 -0.33
N TRP A 86 -4.71 6.72 -0.12
CA TRP A 86 -3.29 6.38 -0.30
C TRP A 86 -2.83 6.56 -1.75
N TYR A 87 -3.66 6.18 -2.73
CA TYR A 87 -3.37 6.28 -4.15
C TYR A 87 -3.31 7.73 -4.61
N PHE A 88 -4.39 8.50 -4.43
CA PHE A 88 -4.58 9.82 -5.03
C PHE A 88 -3.98 10.97 -4.22
N GLU A 89 -3.78 10.80 -2.92
CA GLU A 89 -3.42 11.90 -2.02
C GLU A 89 -2.17 11.59 -1.20
N GLY A 90 -2.03 10.35 -0.75
CA GLY A 90 -1.02 9.93 0.22
C GLY A 90 0.25 9.35 -0.38
N ASP A 91 0.90 8.52 0.44
CA ASP A 91 2.22 7.95 0.19
C ASP A 91 2.31 7.08 -1.05
N GLY A 92 1.19 6.60 -1.60
CA GLY A 92 1.16 5.77 -2.79
C GLY A 92 1.76 6.44 -4.01
N LYS A 93 1.70 7.78 -4.09
CA LYS A 93 2.27 8.55 -5.21
C LYS A 93 3.75 8.28 -5.47
N ARG A 94 4.53 7.87 -4.46
CA ARG A 94 5.94 7.50 -4.66
C ARG A 94 6.12 6.30 -5.59
N PHE A 95 5.06 5.50 -5.80
CA PHE A 95 5.03 4.34 -6.67
C PHE A 95 4.48 4.64 -8.07
N ALA A 96 4.23 5.91 -8.44
CA ALA A 96 3.68 6.29 -9.73
C ALA A 96 4.44 5.76 -10.96
N ASN A 97 5.75 5.50 -10.79
CA ASN A 97 6.59 4.91 -11.83
C ASN A 97 6.38 3.39 -12.01
N LEU A 98 5.81 2.69 -11.03
CA LEU A 98 5.50 1.27 -11.14
C LEU A 98 4.27 1.05 -12.04
N PRO A 99 4.35 0.15 -13.05
CA PRO A 99 3.19 -0.25 -13.84
C PRO A 99 2.03 -0.73 -12.96
N ALA A 100 2.33 -1.50 -11.92
CA ALA A 100 1.32 -2.03 -11.01
C ALA A 100 0.50 -0.94 -10.32
N TYR A 101 1.15 0.17 -9.91
CA TYR A 101 0.44 1.32 -9.38
C TYR A 101 -0.47 1.95 -10.44
N ARG A 102 0.02 2.21 -11.65
CA ARG A 102 -0.83 2.79 -12.72
C ARG A 102 -2.01 1.89 -13.10
N ASN A 103 -1.84 0.58 -13.03
CA ASN A 103 -2.87 -0.40 -13.37
C ASN A 103 -3.89 -0.65 -12.24
N LEU A 104 -3.61 -0.17 -11.03
CA LEU A 104 -4.43 -0.43 -9.84
C LEU A 104 -5.77 0.30 -9.85
N ASP A 105 -5.81 1.53 -10.36
CA ASP A 105 -6.96 2.41 -10.18
C ASP A 105 -8.22 1.90 -10.89
N ALA A 106 -8.10 1.52 -12.16
CA ALA A 106 -9.23 1.02 -12.95
C ALA A 106 -9.95 -0.20 -12.31
N PRO A 107 -9.27 -1.29 -11.92
CA PRO A 107 -9.94 -2.40 -11.23
C PRO A 107 -10.45 -2.01 -9.84
N HIS A 108 -9.77 -1.09 -9.13
CA HIS A 108 -10.26 -0.60 -7.84
C HIS A 108 -11.57 0.19 -7.95
N ALA A 109 -11.67 1.10 -8.92
CA ALA A 109 -12.90 1.80 -9.25
C ALA A 109 -14.03 0.83 -9.61
N LEU A 110 -13.70 -0.22 -10.38
CA LEU A 110 -14.67 -1.24 -10.80
C LEU A 110 -15.20 -2.07 -9.61
N VAL A 111 -14.36 -2.43 -8.62
CA VAL A 111 -14.83 -3.12 -7.40
C VAL A 111 -15.94 -2.32 -6.73
N HIS A 112 -15.70 -1.03 -6.48
CA HIS A 112 -16.66 -0.18 -5.79
C HIS A 112 -17.92 0.07 -6.63
N ALA A 113 -17.76 0.33 -7.93
CA ALA A 113 -18.89 0.59 -8.82
C ALA A 113 -19.77 -0.65 -9.00
N ALA A 114 -19.17 -1.83 -9.19
CA ALA A 114 -19.90 -3.08 -9.37
C ALA A 114 -20.62 -3.53 -8.09
N GLY A 115 -19.98 -3.38 -6.92
CA GLY A 115 -20.62 -3.65 -5.63
C GLY A 115 -21.84 -2.77 -5.39
N LYS A 116 -21.75 -1.47 -5.67
CA LYS A 116 -22.90 -0.55 -5.58
C LYS A 116 -24.02 -0.91 -6.55
N ARG A 117 -23.68 -1.19 -7.80
CA ARG A 117 -24.64 -1.65 -8.83
C ARG A 117 -25.36 -2.93 -8.40
N ALA A 118 -24.66 -3.86 -7.75
CA ALA A 118 -25.26 -5.09 -7.24
C ALA A 118 -26.34 -4.79 -6.19
N LEU A 119 -26.05 -3.89 -5.26
CA LEU A 119 -26.99 -3.46 -4.21
C LEU A 119 -28.21 -2.73 -4.78
N GLU A 120 -27.99 -1.81 -5.72
CA GLU A 120 -29.07 -1.07 -6.40
C GLU A 120 -29.99 -2.01 -7.18
N SER A 121 -29.42 -3.00 -7.87
CA SER A 121 -30.19 -3.98 -8.65
C SER A 121 -30.96 -4.93 -7.75
N CYS A 122 -30.35 -5.37 -6.64
CA CYS A 122 -31.02 -6.18 -5.63
C CYS A 122 -32.22 -5.43 -5.02
N GLY A 123 -32.04 -4.17 -4.64
CA GLY A 123 -33.11 -3.33 -4.10
C GLY A 123 -34.27 -3.09 -5.07
N ALA A 124 -34.00 -3.16 -6.38
CA ALA A 124 -35.01 -3.06 -7.43
C ALA A 124 -35.60 -4.41 -7.88
N GLY A 125 -35.26 -5.52 -7.22
CA GLY A 125 -35.73 -6.87 -7.56
C GLY A 125 -35.11 -7.47 -8.83
N ARG A 126 -34.06 -6.85 -9.39
CA ARG A 126 -33.34 -7.34 -10.58
C ARG A 126 -32.18 -8.25 -10.14
N LEU A 127 -32.51 -9.50 -9.84
CA LEU A 127 -31.56 -10.45 -9.25
C LEU A 127 -30.44 -10.85 -10.21
N ASP A 128 -30.72 -11.00 -11.50
CA ASP A 128 -29.69 -11.35 -12.50
C ASP A 128 -28.64 -10.23 -12.63
N ASP A 129 -29.09 -8.97 -12.67
CA ASP A 129 -28.21 -7.79 -12.68
C ASP A 129 -27.39 -7.70 -11.39
N ALA A 130 -28.01 -8.02 -10.24
CA ALA A 130 -27.32 -8.04 -8.95
C ALA A 130 -26.19 -9.08 -8.96
N LEU A 131 -26.46 -10.30 -9.44
CA LEU A 131 -25.48 -11.36 -9.56
C LEU A 131 -24.34 -11.00 -10.52
N SER A 132 -24.66 -10.38 -11.65
CA SER A 132 -23.65 -9.85 -12.58
C SER A 132 -22.77 -8.78 -11.91
N GLY A 133 -23.36 -7.89 -11.11
CA GLY A 133 -22.63 -6.92 -10.29
C GLY A 133 -21.64 -7.58 -9.31
N ILE A 134 -22.06 -8.66 -8.64
CA ILE A 134 -21.18 -9.43 -7.76
C ILE A 134 -20.03 -10.07 -8.53
N GLN A 135 -20.30 -10.70 -9.68
CA GLN A 135 -19.27 -11.35 -10.49
C GLN A 135 -18.22 -10.36 -11.00
N ASP A 136 -18.64 -9.16 -11.43
CA ASP A 136 -17.73 -8.10 -11.87
C ASP A 136 -16.88 -7.58 -10.71
N MET A 137 -17.49 -7.39 -9.53
CA MET A 137 -16.78 -6.99 -8.31
C MET A 137 -15.69 -7.98 -7.94
N GLU A 138 -15.97 -9.29 -8.01
CA GLU A 138 -15.00 -10.34 -7.70
C GLU A 138 -13.83 -10.39 -8.69
N GLN A 139 -14.13 -10.34 -9.99
CA GLN A 139 -13.10 -10.34 -11.02
C GLN A 139 -12.19 -9.11 -10.90
N ALA A 140 -12.78 -7.94 -10.64
CA ALA A 140 -12.02 -6.72 -10.40
C ALA A 140 -11.18 -6.80 -9.12
N SER A 141 -11.72 -7.41 -8.06
CA SER A 141 -11.02 -7.60 -6.79
C SER A 141 -9.76 -8.44 -6.97
N VAL A 142 -9.81 -9.53 -7.75
CA VAL A 142 -8.61 -10.34 -8.04
C VAL A 142 -7.50 -9.49 -8.67
N ARG A 143 -7.85 -8.59 -9.58
CA ARG A 143 -6.87 -7.67 -10.19
C ARG A 143 -6.30 -6.69 -9.17
N VAL A 144 -7.13 -6.09 -8.31
CA VAL A 144 -6.65 -5.21 -7.22
C VAL A 144 -5.64 -5.94 -6.33
N LEU A 145 -5.95 -7.17 -5.90
CA LEU A 145 -5.06 -7.96 -5.05
C LEU A 145 -3.72 -8.26 -5.74
N SER A 146 -3.76 -8.58 -7.05
CA SER A 146 -2.55 -8.83 -7.85
C SER A 146 -1.67 -7.58 -7.97
N GLU A 147 -2.26 -6.42 -8.25
CA GLU A 147 -1.48 -5.18 -8.39
C GLU A 147 -0.91 -4.72 -7.04
N LEU A 148 -1.66 -4.87 -5.94
CA LEU A 148 -1.15 -4.62 -4.59
C LEU A 148 0.01 -5.54 -4.23
N GLN A 149 -0.06 -6.82 -4.64
CA GLN A 149 1.03 -7.76 -4.45
C GLN A 149 2.28 -7.34 -5.25
N ALA A 150 2.11 -6.97 -6.52
CA ALA A 150 3.22 -6.53 -7.36
C ALA A 150 3.90 -5.25 -6.84
N ILE A 151 3.14 -4.29 -6.28
CA ILE A 151 3.70 -3.11 -5.61
C ILE A 151 4.53 -3.52 -4.38
N SER A 152 3.99 -4.43 -3.56
CA SER A 152 4.61 -4.94 -2.33
C SER A 152 5.90 -5.75 -2.58
N ASP A 153 5.99 -6.42 -3.72
CA ASP A 153 7.18 -7.18 -4.13
C ASP A 153 8.24 -6.28 -4.79
N SER A 154 7.80 -5.24 -5.51
CA SER A 154 8.71 -4.28 -6.17
C SER A 154 9.48 -3.42 -5.18
N SER A 155 8.93 -3.12 -4.00
CA SER A 155 9.65 -2.39 -2.94
C SER A 155 10.90 -3.16 -2.48
N VAL A 156 10.84 -4.50 -2.49
CA VAL A 156 11.96 -5.37 -2.07
C VAL A 156 13.02 -5.57 -3.16
N GLN A 157 12.66 -5.44 -4.44
CA GLN A 157 13.59 -5.70 -5.55
C GLN A 157 14.47 -4.50 -5.93
N SER A 158 14.17 -3.28 -5.47
CA SER A 158 15.00 -2.10 -5.74
C SER A 158 16.40 -2.14 -5.08
N ARG A 159 16.79 -3.26 -4.46
CA ARG A 159 18.06 -3.50 -3.75
C ARG A 159 18.83 -4.74 -4.23
N ARG A 160 18.47 -5.34 -5.37
CA ARG A 160 19.28 -6.40 -6.02
C ARG A 160 19.93 -5.92 -7.29
#